data_AF-U6N2K9-F1
#
_entry.id   AF-U6N2K9-F1
#
_cell.length_a   1.000
_cell.length_b   1.000
_cell.length_c   1.000
_cell.angle_alpha   90.00
_cell.angle_beta   90.00
_cell.angle_gamma   90.00
#
_symmetry.space_group_name_H-M   'P 1'
#
loop_
_entity.id
_entity.type
_entity.pdbx_description
1 polymer ?
#
loop_
_entity_poly.entity_id
_entity_poly.type
_entity_poly.pdbx_seq_one_letter_code
_entity_poly.pdbx_strand_id
1 'polypeptide(L)'
;MSSRPPRPTDSEVPRPRDPVGSSAAEALWKTATGFLRGPLAQQVQQLYLVPCFPDAGHLVRNRRVYIKNMMAYVPDYDLGAVICGLLRAAMNASFELLEGRQHTLQNTVFSDPRVGKLLSAAPTVYLGRDFNKAAVKSTEERLMPQSIKQVYKDSFPPCMRRLYESYMAEHHLRHGGRMQLWLFFKGAGMTLEENLQFNRQIWREPQKFDKE
;
A
#
# COMPACT_ATOMS: atom_id res chain seq x y z
N MET A 1 -34.59 30.95 29.75
CA MET A 1 -34.27 31.27 28.34
C MET A 1 -33.35 30.18 27.82
N SER A 2 -33.92 29.21 27.10
CA SER A 2 -33.21 28.03 26.60
C SER A 2 -32.46 28.41 25.33
N SER A 3 -31.13 28.37 25.37
CA SER A 3 -30.26 28.61 24.22
C SER A 3 -30.43 27.46 23.22
N ARG A 4 -30.97 27.79 22.04
CA ARG A 4 -31.14 26.89 20.91
C ARG A 4 -29.82 26.17 20.60
N PRO A 5 -29.82 24.85 20.30
CA PRO A 5 -28.61 24.20 19.83
C PRO A 5 -28.20 24.81 18.47
N PRO A 6 -26.89 24.96 18.23
CA PRO A 6 -26.36 25.55 17.01
C PRO A 6 -26.78 24.78 15.74
N ARG A 7 -26.99 25.49 14.62
CA ARG A 7 -27.40 24.97 13.30
C ARG A 7 -26.15 24.58 12.47
N PRO A 8 -26.26 23.87 11.33
CA PRO A 8 -25.14 23.15 10.68
C PRO A 8 -24.04 24.03 10.01
N THR A 9 -23.97 25.33 10.33
CA THR A 9 -22.80 26.20 10.09
C THR A 9 -21.85 26.26 11.29
N ASP A 10 -22.16 25.54 12.37
CA ASP A 10 -21.51 25.62 13.68
C ASP A 10 -20.51 24.47 13.96
N SER A 11 -20.05 23.75 12.93
CA SER A 11 -19.09 22.64 13.06
C SER A 11 -17.63 23.09 13.17
N GLU A 12 -17.38 24.38 13.00
CA GLU A 12 -16.04 24.96 12.92
C GLU A 12 -15.93 26.15 13.88
N VAL A 13 -14.88 26.15 14.69
CA VAL A 13 -14.53 27.25 15.57
C VAL A 13 -13.18 27.79 15.06
N PRO A 14 -13.17 28.91 14.32
CA PRO A 14 -11.93 29.51 13.84
C PRO A 14 -11.18 30.18 14.99
N ARG A 15 -9.87 30.32 14.84
CA ARG A 15 -9.05 31.08 15.78
C ARG A 15 -9.52 32.55 15.83
N PRO A 16 -9.80 33.11 17.03
CA PRO A 16 -10.12 34.52 17.17
C PRO A 16 -8.97 35.41 16.63
N ARG A 17 -9.31 36.38 15.76
CA ARG A 17 -8.34 37.28 15.11
C ARG A 17 -7.98 38.52 15.94
N ASP A 18 -8.91 39.01 16.76
CA ASP A 18 -8.72 40.20 17.59
C ASP A 18 -8.83 39.87 19.09
N PRO A 19 -7.90 40.36 19.94
CA PRO A 19 -7.93 40.17 21.39
C PRO A 19 -8.90 41.16 22.06
N VAL A 20 -10.14 41.24 21.58
CA VAL A 20 -11.19 41.98 22.31
C VAL A 20 -11.60 41.09 23.48
N GLY A 21 -10.88 41.26 24.59
CA GLY A 21 -10.76 40.36 25.74
C GLY A 21 -12.02 40.04 26.57
N SER A 22 -13.18 39.86 25.94
CA SER A 22 -14.42 39.46 26.61
C SER A 22 -15.42 38.68 25.73
N SER A 23 -15.03 38.19 24.55
CA SER A 23 -15.94 37.35 23.76
C SER A 23 -15.99 35.93 24.30
N ALA A 24 -17.19 35.36 24.43
CA ALA A 24 -17.39 33.97 24.86
C ALA A 24 -16.64 32.96 23.98
N ALA A 25 -16.40 33.30 22.70
CA ALA A 25 -15.63 32.49 21.77
C ALA A 25 -14.13 32.45 22.12
N GLU A 26 -13.56 33.56 22.62
CA GLU A 26 -12.15 33.61 23.03
C GLU A 26 -11.93 32.82 24.33
N ALA A 27 -12.85 32.92 25.29
CA ALA A 27 -12.83 32.13 26.51
C ALA A 27 -12.92 30.63 26.20
N LEU A 28 -13.79 30.25 25.26
CA LEU A 28 -13.90 28.86 24.79
C LEU A 28 -12.62 28.41 24.06
N TRP A 29 -12.04 29.24 23.20
CA TRP A 29 -10.78 28.93 22.51
C TRP A 29 -9.64 28.70 23.49
N LYS A 30 -9.46 29.60 24.47
CA LYS A 30 -8.43 29.47 25.52
C LYS A 30 -8.63 28.20 26.35
N THR A 31 -9.87 27.86 26.67
CA THR A 31 -10.19 26.63 27.40
C THR A 31 -9.90 25.38 26.55
N ALA A 32 -10.31 25.41 25.27
CA ALA A 32 -10.17 24.30 24.35
C ALA A 32 -8.74 24.06 23.87
N THR A 33 -7.88 25.08 23.88
CA THR A 33 -6.46 24.96 23.48
C THR A 33 -5.50 25.00 24.67
N GLY A 34 -5.98 25.32 25.88
CA GLY A 34 -5.14 25.53 27.06
C GLY A 34 -4.39 24.28 27.54
N PHE A 35 -4.82 23.08 27.16
CA PHE A 35 -4.10 21.84 27.44
C PHE A 35 -2.98 21.54 26.44
N LEU A 36 -2.98 22.19 25.26
CA LEU A 36 -1.94 22.05 24.25
C LEU A 36 -0.69 22.80 24.70
N ARG A 37 0.44 22.11 24.81
CA ARG A 37 1.71 22.71 25.26
C ARG A 37 2.57 23.19 24.09
N GLY A 38 3.26 24.31 24.29
CA GLY A 38 4.32 24.78 23.41
C GLY A 38 3.84 25.18 22.00
N PRO A 39 4.62 24.89 20.93
CA PRO A 39 4.33 25.36 19.57
C PRO A 39 3.05 24.77 18.95
N LEU A 40 2.56 23.63 19.47
CA LEU A 40 1.34 22.98 18.99
C LEU A 40 0.09 23.86 19.15
N ALA A 41 -0.01 24.59 20.26
CA ALA A 41 -1.13 25.50 20.51
C ALA A 41 -1.14 26.68 19.51
N GLN A 42 0.04 27.08 19.02
CA GLN A 42 0.17 28.18 18.05
C GLN A 42 -0.13 27.73 16.62
N GLN A 43 0.01 26.44 16.33
CA GLN A 43 -0.24 25.85 15.02
C GLN A 43 -1.73 25.69 14.72
N VAL A 44 -2.57 25.52 15.74
CA VAL A 44 -4.03 25.38 15.56
C VAL A 44 -4.60 26.66 14.94
N GLN A 45 -5.10 26.55 13.71
CA GLN A 45 -5.85 27.63 13.06
C GLN A 45 -7.35 27.47 13.26
N GLN A 46 -7.79 26.22 13.42
CA GLN A 46 -9.19 25.87 13.44
C GLN A 46 -9.45 24.65 14.32
N LEU A 47 -10.58 24.69 15.04
CA LEU A 47 -11.12 23.57 15.79
C LEU A 47 -12.40 23.08 15.11
N TYR A 48 -12.54 21.77 15.02
CA TYR A 48 -13.71 21.10 14.47
C TYR A 48 -14.49 20.43 15.59
N LEU A 49 -15.82 20.58 15.56
CA LEU A 49 -16.70 19.91 16.50
C LEU A 49 -17.03 18.53 15.97
N VAL A 50 -16.60 17.51 16.70
CA VAL A 50 -16.83 16.09 16.38
C VAL A 50 -17.48 15.41 17.58
N PRO A 51 -18.45 14.50 17.40
CA PRO A 51 -18.95 13.68 18.50
C PRO A 51 -17.81 13.00 19.26
N CYS A 52 -17.81 13.10 20.60
CA CYS A 52 -16.72 12.56 21.40
C CYS A 52 -16.61 11.02 21.31
N PHE A 53 -17.73 10.35 21.01
CA PHE A 53 -17.83 8.92 20.79
C PHE A 53 -18.87 8.62 19.70
N PRO A 54 -18.62 7.66 18.78
CA PRO A 54 -17.39 6.88 18.64
C PRO A 54 -16.25 7.63 17.92
N ASP A 55 -16.59 8.69 17.19
CA ASP A 55 -15.74 9.31 16.16
C ASP A 55 -14.40 9.85 16.69
N ALA A 56 -14.43 10.67 17.75
CA ALA A 56 -13.21 11.21 18.37
C ALA A 56 -12.70 10.36 19.55
N GLY A 57 -13.22 9.15 19.76
CA GLY A 57 -12.96 8.36 20.98
C GLY A 57 -11.48 8.10 21.26
N HIS A 58 -10.68 7.89 20.21
CA HIS A 58 -9.23 7.69 20.32
C HIS A 58 -8.47 8.96 20.76
N LEU A 59 -8.91 10.14 20.32
CA LEU A 59 -8.34 11.42 20.75
C LEU A 59 -8.73 11.74 22.19
N VAL A 60 -9.97 11.45 22.56
CA VAL A 60 -10.50 11.58 23.92
C VAL A 60 -9.71 10.69 24.90
N ARG A 61 -9.54 9.41 24.56
CA ARG A 61 -8.77 8.45 25.37
C ARG A 61 -7.36 8.93 25.67
N ASN A 62 -6.70 9.52 24.68
CA ASN A 62 -5.34 10.02 24.79
C ASN A 62 -5.25 11.46 25.33
N ARG A 63 -6.37 12.04 25.77
CA ARG A 63 -6.47 13.42 26.30
C ARG A 63 -5.90 14.46 25.34
N ARG A 64 -6.11 14.27 24.03
CA ARG A 64 -5.60 15.14 22.96
C ARG A 64 -6.60 16.20 22.51
N VAL A 65 -7.82 16.18 23.03
CA VAL A 65 -8.92 17.08 22.66
C VAL A 65 -9.68 17.56 23.89
N TYR A 66 -10.20 18.78 23.82
CA TYR A 66 -11.13 19.30 24.81
C TYR A 66 -12.54 18.78 24.53
N ILE A 67 -13.33 18.52 25.56
CA ILE A 67 -14.69 17.98 25.44
C ILE A 67 -15.66 18.88 26.18
N LYS A 68 -16.76 19.22 25.53
CA LYS A 68 -17.89 19.94 26.14
C LYS A 68 -19.18 19.50 25.48
N ASN A 69 -20.22 19.21 26.27
CA ASN A 69 -21.54 18.80 25.79
C ASN A 69 -21.49 17.60 24.81
N MET A 70 -20.73 16.55 25.15
CA MET A 70 -20.52 15.35 24.29
C MET A 70 -19.86 15.63 22.93
N MET A 71 -19.32 16.83 22.73
CA MET A 71 -18.55 17.21 21.55
C MET A 71 -17.07 17.36 21.90
N ALA A 72 -16.21 16.78 21.08
CA ALA A 72 -14.77 16.97 21.09
C ALA A 72 -14.38 18.11 20.15
N TYR A 73 -13.49 18.98 20.62
CA TYR A 73 -12.90 20.09 19.85
C TYR A 73 -11.58 19.60 19.28
N VAL A 74 -11.62 19.19 18.02
CA VAL A 74 -10.51 18.52 17.32
C VAL A 74 -9.70 19.57 16.54
N PRO A 75 -8.39 19.70 16.78
CA PRO A 75 -7.53 20.52 15.96
C PRO A 75 -7.48 20.08 14.49
N ASP A 76 -7.29 21.02 13.59
CA ASP A 76 -7.02 20.80 12.16
C ASP A 76 -6.05 19.65 11.87
N TYR A 77 -4.91 19.59 12.56
CA TYR A 77 -3.90 18.55 12.38
C TYR A 77 -4.35 17.14 12.81
N ASP A 78 -5.35 17.02 13.70
CA ASP A 78 -5.89 15.74 14.18
C ASP A 78 -7.20 15.34 13.48
N LEU A 79 -7.81 16.22 12.70
CA LEU A 79 -9.04 15.94 11.96
C LEU A 79 -8.87 14.75 10.99
N GLY A 80 -7.70 14.64 10.36
CA GLY A 80 -7.37 13.51 9.49
C GLY A 80 -7.50 12.15 10.19
N ALA A 81 -7.13 12.06 11.47
CA ALA A 81 -7.24 10.82 12.24
C ALA A 81 -8.70 10.42 12.48
N VAL A 82 -9.59 11.40 12.72
CA VAL A 82 -11.04 11.18 12.84
C VAL A 82 -11.61 10.69 11.51
N ILE A 83 -11.31 11.36 10.40
CA ILE A 83 -11.79 10.99 9.06
C ILE A 83 -11.33 9.58 8.69
N CYS A 84 -10.05 9.25 8.91
CA CYS A 84 -9.54 7.91 8.69
C CYS A 84 -10.23 6.86 9.57
N GLY A 85 -10.60 7.21 10.81
CA GLY A 85 -11.38 6.36 11.70
C GLY A 85 -12.77 6.06 11.15
N LEU A 86 -13.50 7.09 10.72
CA LEU A 86 -14.83 6.98 10.12
C LEU A 86 -14.80 6.15 8.83
N LEU A 87 -13.83 6.43 7.95
CA LEU A 87 -13.66 5.67 6.72
C LEU A 87 -13.38 4.20 7.01
N ARG A 88 -12.48 3.90 7.97
CA ARG A 88 -12.18 2.53 8.37
C ARG A 88 -13.42 1.81 8.90
N ALA A 89 -14.22 2.47 9.73
CA ALA A 89 -15.47 1.90 10.24
C ALA A 89 -16.46 1.58 9.11
N ALA A 90 -16.64 2.50 8.16
CA ALA A 90 -17.50 2.30 7.00
C ALA A 90 -17.01 1.16 6.08
N MET A 91 -15.68 1.08 5.85
CA MET A 91 -15.07 0.00 5.07
C MET A 91 -15.24 -1.35 5.77
N ASN A 92 -14.99 -1.44 7.08
CA ASN A 92 -15.18 -2.67 7.84
C ASN A 92 -16.63 -3.15 7.79
N ALA A 93 -17.59 -2.27 8.01
CA ALA A 93 -19.01 -2.63 7.89
C ALA A 93 -19.37 -3.12 6.48
N SER A 94 -18.78 -2.52 5.45
CA SER A 94 -18.95 -2.97 4.06
C SER A 94 -18.32 -4.35 3.84
N PHE A 95 -17.15 -4.62 4.41
CA PHE A 95 -16.48 -5.93 4.31
C PHE A 95 -17.23 -7.03 5.07
N GLU A 96 -17.74 -6.75 6.27
CA GLU A 96 -18.59 -7.67 7.02
C GLU A 96 -19.86 -8.05 6.23
N LEU A 97 -20.48 -7.08 5.57
CA LEU A 97 -21.64 -7.32 4.70
C LEU A 97 -21.27 -8.20 3.49
N LEU A 98 -20.10 -7.98 2.90
CA LEU A 98 -19.60 -8.78 1.77
C LEU A 98 -19.29 -10.21 2.20
N GLU A 99 -18.63 -10.39 3.35
CA GLU A 99 -18.32 -11.70 3.92
C GLU A 99 -19.60 -12.48 4.24
N GLY A 100 -20.59 -11.84 4.86
CA GLY A 100 -21.90 -12.45 5.12
C GLY A 100 -22.67 -12.85 3.85
N ARG A 101 -22.30 -12.31 2.69
CA ARG A 101 -22.91 -12.61 1.38
C ARG A 101 -22.02 -13.42 0.45
N GLN A 102 -20.94 -14.01 0.96
CA GLN A 102 -19.93 -14.70 0.16
C GLN A 102 -20.54 -15.77 -0.76
N HIS A 103 -21.49 -16.58 -0.29
CA HIS A 103 -22.15 -17.60 -1.11
C HIS A 103 -22.93 -17.00 -2.29
N THR A 104 -23.66 -15.90 -2.06
CA THR A 104 -24.38 -15.20 -3.13
C THR A 104 -23.39 -14.61 -4.14
N LEU A 105 -22.30 -14.00 -3.68
CA LEU A 105 -21.26 -13.45 -4.56
C LEU A 105 -20.61 -14.53 -5.41
N GLN A 106 -20.33 -15.70 -4.83
CA GLN A 106 -19.77 -16.85 -5.54
C GLN A 106 -20.67 -17.30 -6.69
N ASN A 107 -21.97 -17.44 -6.44
CA ASN A 107 -22.93 -17.94 -7.42
C ASN A 107 -23.40 -16.89 -8.45
N THR A 108 -23.11 -15.60 -8.23
CA THR A 108 -23.55 -14.51 -9.11
C THR A 108 -22.34 -13.83 -9.77
N VAL A 109 -21.57 -13.07 -9.00
CA VAL A 109 -20.48 -12.23 -9.50
C VAL A 109 -19.27 -13.07 -9.91
N PHE A 110 -18.78 -13.97 -9.05
CA PHE A 110 -17.60 -14.79 -9.37
C PHE A 110 -17.89 -15.88 -10.41
N SER A 111 -19.15 -16.28 -10.56
CA SER A 111 -19.59 -17.22 -11.60
C SER A 111 -19.83 -16.54 -12.96
N ASP A 112 -19.93 -15.19 -13.00
CA ASP A 112 -20.10 -14.47 -14.26
C ASP A 112 -18.83 -14.61 -15.12
N PRO A 113 -18.94 -15.15 -16.35
CA PRO A 113 -17.77 -15.42 -17.19
C PRO A 113 -17.01 -14.16 -17.62
N ARG A 114 -17.63 -12.97 -17.56
CA ARG A 114 -17.02 -11.70 -17.95
C ARG A 114 -16.07 -11.15 -16.89
N VAL A 115 -16.37 -11.38 -15.61
CA VAL A 115 -15.65 -10.76 -14.47
C VAL A 115 -15.06 -11.76 -13.50
N GLY A 116 -15.61 -12.97 -13.39
CA GLY A 116 -15.23 -13.96 -12.38
C GLY A 116 -13.77 -14.38 -12.44
N LYS A 117 -13.25 -14.61 -13.65
CA LYS A 117 -11.83 -14.94 -13.86
C LYS A 117 -10.91 -13.78 -13.45
N LEU A 118 -11.28 -12.56 -13.81
CA LEU A 118 -10.51 -11.36 -13.48
C LEU A 118 -10.47 -11.14 -11.96
N LEU A 119 -11.62 -11.19 -11.29
CA LEU A 119 -11.73 -10.95 -9.85
C LEU A 119 -11.01 -12.04 -9.04
N SER A 120 -11.08 -13.30 -9.48
CA SER A 120 -10.34 -14.40 -8.85
C SER A 120 -8.83 -14.29 -9.05
N ALA A 121 -8.38 -13.72 -10.17
CA ALA A 121 -6.98 -13.53 -10.48
C ALA A 121 -6.40 -12.24 -9.88
N ALA A 122 -7.21 -11.20 -9.63
CA ALA A 122 -6.73 -9.89 -9.19
C ALA A 122 -5.80 -9.92 -7.95
N PRO A 123 -6.04 -10.75 -6.91
CA PRO A 123 -5.14 -10.83 -5.76
C PRO A 123 -3.80 -11.52 -6.08
N THR A 124 -3.76 -12.38 -7.10
CA THR A 124 -2.60 -13.22 -7.43
C THR A 124 -1.81 -12.70 -8.62
N VAL A 125 -2.40 -11.81 -9.42
CA VAL A 125 -1.73 -11.18 -10.54
C VAL A 125 -0.78 -10.09 -10.06
N TYR A 126 0.48 -10.21 -10.46
CA TYR A 126 1.47 -9.17 -10.30
C TYR A 126 1.07 -7.95 -11.15
N LEU A 127 0.55 -6.90 -10.51
CA LEU A 127 0.20 -5.62 -11.14
C LEU A 127 1.42 -4.67 -11.30
N GLY A 128 2.63 -5.15 -11.00
CA GLY A 128 3.84 -4.36 -11.17
C GLY A 128 4.20 -4.16 -12.65
N ARG A 129 5.23 -3.33 -12.91
CA ARG A 129 5.68 -3.09 -14.29
C ARG A 129 6.12 -4.41 -14.93
N ASP A 130 5.52 -4.72 -16.08
CA ASP A 130 5.98 -5.78 -16.96
C ASP A 130 7.35 -5.38 -17.53
N PHE A 131 8.43 -5.96 -17.00
CA PHE A 131 9.79 -5.73 -17.49
C PHE A 131 10.03 -6.29 -18.91
N ASN A 132 9.04 -6.94 -19.51
CA ASN A 132 9.20 -7.83 -20.64
C ASN A 132 9.11 -7.16 -22.03
N LYS A 133 8.91 -5.84 -22.15
CA LYS A 133 8.64 -5.22 -23.48
C LYS A 133 9.45 -3.98 -23.86
N ALA A 134 10.24 -3.38 -22.98
CA ALA A 134 10.85 -2.07 -23.28
C ALA A 134 12.29 -1.84 -22.78
N ALA A 135 12.94 -2.83 -22.17
CA ALA A 135 14.18 -2.57 -21.43
C ALA A 135 15.47 -2.61 -22.27
N VAL A 136 15.53 -3.44 -23.32
CA VAL A 136 16.77 -3.60 -24.09
C VAL A 136 16.68 -2.78 -25.37
N LYS A 137 17.26 -1.57 -25.35
CA LYS A 137 17.26 -0.66 -26.51
C LYS A 137 18.51 -0.83 -27.38
N SER A 138 19.57 -1.43 -26.84
CA SER A 138 20.83 -1.67 -27.55
C SER A 138 21.44 -3.03 -27.21
N THR A 139 22.32 -3.51 -28.10
CA THR A 139 23.09 -4.77 -27.93
C THR A 139 24.02 -4.73 -26.71
N GLU A 140 24.38 -3.55 -26.21
CA GLU A 140 25.31 -3.38 -25.08
C GLU A 140 24.63 -3.52 -23.71
N GLU A 141 23.31 -3.31 -23.64
CA GLU A 141 22.53 -3.38 -22.40
C GLU A 141 22.04 -4.80 -22.06
N ARG A 142 22.26 -5.77 -22.95
CA ARG A 142 21.77 -7.14 -22.80
C ARG A 142 22.74 -8.04 -22.05
N LEU A 143 22.20 -9.03 -21.34
CA LEU A 143 22.99 -10.06 -20.70
C LEU A 143 23.59 -11.03 -21.74
N MET A 144 24.91 -10.94 -21.93
CA MET A 144 25.68 -11.87 -22.74
C MET A 144 26.00 -13.16 -21.95
N PRO A 145 25.97 -14.36 -22.57
CA PRO A 145 26.41 -15.59 -21.90
C PRO A 145 27.82 -15.51 -21.29
N GLN A 146 28.72 -14.77 -21.95
CA GLN A 146 30.11 -14.58 -21.55
C GLN A 146 30.25 -13.68 -20.31
N SER A 147 29.35 -12.71 -20.11
CA SER A 147 29.43 -11.75 -19.01
C SER A 147 28.75 -12.23 -17.72
N ILE A 148 27.90 -13.27 -17.77
CA ILE A 148 27.15 -13.77 -16.60
C ILE A 148 28.06 -14.00 -15.39
N LYS A 149 29.20 -14.68 -15.57
CA LYS A 149 30.13 -15.00 -14.47
C LYS A 149 30.68 -13.76 -13.75
N GLN A 150 30.76 -12.63 -14.44
CA GLN A 150 31.24 -11.37 -13.88
C GLN A 150 30.12 -10.63 -13.17
N VAL A 151 28.90 -10.63 -13.72
CA VAL A 151 27.81 -9.77 -13.24
C VAL A 151 26.87 -10.45 -12.22
N TYR A 152 26.84 -11.79 -12.13
CA TYR A 152 25.82 -12.47 -11.32
C TYR A 152 25.90 -12.15 -9.81
N LYS A 153 27.10 -11.86 -9.29
CA LYS A 153 27.29 -11.50 -7.88
C LYS A 153 26.84 -10.08 -7.54
N ASP A 154 26.86 -9.18 -8.52
CA ASP A 154 26.60 -7.76 -8.28
C ASP A 154 25.20 -7.37 -8.75
N SER A 155 24.73 -7.95 -9.86
CA SER A 155 23.50 -7.54 -10.54
C SER A 155 22.32 -8.49 -10.37
N PHE A 156 22.54 -9.79 -10.12
CA PHE A 156 21.40 -10.71 -10.00
C PHE A 156 20.70 -10.51 -8.65
N PRO A 157 19.36 -10.48 -8.62
CA PRO A 157 18.61 -10.49 -7.37
C PRO A 157 18.89 -11.81 -6.61
N PRO A 158 18.71 -11.84 -5.28
CA PRO A 158 19.09 -12.99 -4.45
C PRO A 158 18.49 -14.33 -4.91
N CYS A 159 17.24 -14.34 -5.38
CA CYS A 159 16.58 -15.54 -5.90
C CYS A 159 17.29 -16.10 -7.14
N MET A 160 17.63 -15.24 -8.10
CA MET A 160 18.30 -15.65 -9.34
C MET A 160 19.76 -15.98 -9.10
N ARG A 161 20.44 -15.27 -8.19
CA ARG A 161 21.81 -15.59 -7.78
C ARG A 161 21.91 -17.00 -7.21
N ARG A 162 21.03 -17.34 -6.26
CA ARG A 162 20.97 -18.68 -5.66
C ARG A 162 20.67 -19.75 -6.71
N LEU A 163 19.71 -19.52 -7.60
CA LEU A 163 19.39 -20.46 -8.68
C LEU A 163 20.59 -20.68 -9.61
N TYR A 164 21.28 -19.59 -9.98
CA TYR A 164 22.47 -19.64 -10.81
C TYR A 164 23.60 -20.41 -10.14
N GLU A 165 23.90 -20.12 -8.88
CA GLU A 165 24.93 -20.82 -8.10
C GLU A 165 24.64 -22.32 -7.95
N SER A 166 23.40 -22.68 -7.59
CA SER A 166 22.97 -24.08 -7.54
C SER A 166 23.09 -24.76 -8.90
N TYR A 167 22.75 -24.06 -9.98
CA TYR A 167 22.87 -24.62 -11.33
C TYR A 167 24.33 -24.85 -11.75
N MET A 168 25.23 -23.90 -11.43
CA MET A 168 26.66 -24.06 -11.69
C MET A 168 27.28 -25.19 -10.88
N ALA A 169 26.77 -25.47 -9.67
CA ALA A 169 27.29 -26.53 -8.81
C ALA A 169 26.74 -27.92 -9.18
N GLU A 170 25.44 -28.03 -9.48
CA GLU A 170 24.77 -29.32 -9.70
C GLU A 170 24.77 -29.76 -11.18
N HIS A 171 25.02 -28.83 -12.09
CA HIS A 171 24.92 -29.01 -13.55
C HIS A 171 23.54 -29.51 -14.00
N HIS A 172 22.51 -29.19 -13.21
CA HIS A 172 21.14 -29.63 -13.42
C HIS A 172 20.18 -28.65 -12.72
N LEU A 173 18.99 -28.45 -13.29
CA LEU A 173 17.90 -27.70 -12.67
C LEU A 173 16.58 -28.48 -12.78
N ARG A 174 15.83 -28.50 -11.68
CA ARG A 174 14.43 -28.97 -11.68
C ARG A 174 13.56 -28.06 -12.56
N HIS A 175 12.45 -28.59 -13.05
CA HIS A 175 11.53 -27.88 -13.96
C HIS A 175 11.20 -26.43 -13.53
N GLY A 176 10.82 -26.20 -12.26
CA GLY A 176 10.51 -24.86 -11.76
C GLY A 176 11.71 -23.91 -11.77
N GLY A 177 12.91 -24.40 -11.48
CA GLY A 177 14.15 -23.62 -11.54
C GLY A 177 14.52 -23.25 -12.98
N ARG A 178 14.28 -24.15 -13.94
CA ARG A 178 14.45 -23.88 -15.38
C ARG A 178 13.51 -22.77 -15.83
N MET A 179 12.22 -22.88 -15.49
CA MET A 179 11.22 -21.86 -15.81
C MET A 179 11.62 -20.49 -15.28
N GLN A 180 12.13 -20.40 -14.04
CA GLN A 180 12.55 -19.13 -13.45
C GLN A 180 13.84 -18.58 -14.07
N LEU A 181 14.92 -19.36 -14.09
CA LEU A 181 16.24 -18.87 -14.50
C LEU A 181 16.30 -18.60 -16.02
N TRP A 182 15.70 -19.45 -16.85
CA TRP A 182 15.74 -19.27 -18.30
C TRP A 182 14.89 -18.10 -18.77
N LEU A 183 13.70 -17.92 -18.18
CA LEU A 183 12.87 -16.73 -18.46
C LEU A 183 13.54 -15.46 -17.93
N PHE A 184 14.29 -15.54 -16.84
CA PHE A 184 15.10 -14.41 -16.36
C PHE A 184 16.19 -14.02 -17.36
N PHE A 185 16.96 -14.98 -17.90
CA PHE A 185 17.95 -14.68 -18.93
C PHE A 185 17.32 -14.05 -20.18
N LYS A 186 16.18 -14.58 -20.62
CA LYS A 186 15.39 -13.99 -21.71
C LYS A 186 14.98 -12.54 -21.39
N GLY A 187 14.46 -12.30 -20.18
CA GLY A 187 14.06 -10.96 -19.72
C GLY A 187 15.25 -9.99 -19.59
N ALA A 188 16.44 -10.51 -19.32
CA ALA A 188 17.69 -9.75 -19.29
C ALA A 188 18.29 -9.51 -20.69
N GLY A 189 17.61 -9.92 -21.76
CA GLY A 189 18.00 -9.65 -23.14
C GLY A 189 18.83 -10.73 -23.83
N MET A 190 19.01 -11.90 -23.21
CA MET A 190 19.65 -13.04 -23.87
C MET A 190 18.73 -13.61 -24.95
N THR A 191 19.27 -13.90 -26.14
CA THR A 191 18.45 -14.52 -27.20
C THR A 191 18.12 -15.98 -26.87
N LEU A 192 17.15 -16.56 -27.57
CA LEU A 192 16.80 -17.96 -27.38
C LEU A 192 17.99 -18.88 -27.68
N GLU A 193 18.69 -18.62 -28.78
CA GLU A 193 19.84 -19.41 -29.23
C GLU A 193 20.99 -19.35 -28.23
N GLU A 194 21.31 -18.15 -27.74
CA GLU A 194 22.33 -17.94 -26.71
C GLU A 194 21.99 -18.69 -25.42
N ASN A 195 20.73 -18.62 -24.99
CA ASN A 195 20.24 -19.29 -23.79
C ASN A 195 20.32 -20.82 -23.95
N LEU A 196 19.90 -21.37 -25.09
CA LEU A 196 20.01 -22.81 -25.37
C LEU A 196 21.47 -23.28 -25.40
N GLN A 197 22.36 -22.55 -26.09
CA GLN A 197 23.77 -22.89 -26.16
C GLN A 197 24.44 -22.85 -24.79
N PHE A 198 24.18 -21.80 -24.02
CA PHE A 198 24.68 -21.64 -22.66
C PHE A 198 24.26 -22.81 -21.76
N ASN A 199 22.97 -23.12 -21.74
CA ASN A 199 22.45 -24.21 -20.90
C ASN A 199 22.96 -25.58 -21.34
N ARG A 200 23.04 -25.85 -22.65
CA ARG A 200 23.57 -27.11 -23.18
C ARG A 200 25.01 -27.36 -22.73
N GLN A 201 25.84 -26.30 -22.63
CA GLN A 201 27.23 -26.42 -22.16
C GLN A 201 27.34 -26.74 -20.67
N ILE A 202 26.38 -26.29 -19.86
CA ILE A 202 26.38 -26.47 -18.40
C ILE A 202 25.70 -27.78 -18.00
N TRP A 203 24.73 -28.24 -18.78
CA TRP A 203 23.95 -29.44 -18.51
C TRP A 203 24.87 -30.64 -18.33
N ARG A 204 24.61 -31.45 -17.28
CA ARG A 204 25.40 -32.63 -16.93
C ARG A 204 25.65 -33.55 -18.13
N GLU A 205 24.66 -33.71 -18.99
CA GLU A 205 24.72 -34.55 -20.18
C GLU A 205 24.32 -33.76 -21.44
N PRO A 206 25.25 -33.06 -22.10
CA PRO A 206 24.93 -32.17 -23.23
C PRO A 206 24.20 -32.85 -24.40
N GLN A 207 24.43 -34.15 -24.60
CA GLN A 207 23.80 -34.95 -25.65
C GLN A 207 22.32 -35.25 -25.38
N LYS A 208 21.89 -35.21 -24.12
CA LYS A 208 20.49 -35.44 -23.71
C LYS A 208 19.70 -34.16 -23.53
N PHE A 209 20.35 -32.99 -23.59
CA PHE A 209 19.70 -31.69 -23.40
C PHE A 209 18.53 -31.48 -24.36
N ASP A 210 18.66 -31.90 -25.63
CA ASP A 210 17.61 -31.72 -26.64
C ASP A 210 16.40 -32.65 -26.45
N LYS A 211 16.49 -33.63 -25.55
CA LYS A 211 15.43 -34.59 -25.25
C LYS A 211 14.64 -34.23 -23.99
N GLU A 212 15.06 -33.22 -23.23
CA GLU A 212 14.40 -32.69 -22.03
C GLU A 212 13.59 -31.42 -22.31
#